data_AF-A0A7V2QDB7-F1
#
_entry.id   AF-A0A7V2QDB7-F1
#
_cell.length_a   1.000
_cell.length_b   1.000
_cell.length_c   1.000
_cell.angle_alpha   90.00
_cell.angle_beta   90.00
_cell.angle_gamma   90.00
#
_symmetry.space_group_name_H-M   'P 1'
#
loop_
_entity.id
_entity.type
_entity.pdbx_description
1 polymer ?
#
loop_
_entity_poly.entity_id
_entity_poly.type
_entity_poly.pdbx_seq_one_letter_code
_entity_poly.pdbx_strand_id
1 'polypeptide(L)' 'MRTEKERKLERRRRRKKKLRYLRARLERTTDPEERKRLIEKIRRVSPWAPVPEE' A
#
# COMPACT_ATOMS: atom_id res chain seq x y z
N MET A 1 -16.83 9.29 21.56
CA MET A 1 -17.00 9.24 20.09
C MET A 1 -15.70 9.73 19.45
N ARG A 2 -15.09 9.02 18.48
CA ARG A 2 -13.89 9.54 17.79
C ARG A 2 -14.27 10.70 16.87
N THR A 3 -13.54 11.80 16.96
CA THR A 3 -13.69 12.98 16.11
C THR A 3 -13.32 12.66 14.65
N GLU A 4 -13.82 13.47 13.70
CA GLU A 4 -13.46 13.35 12.28
C GLU A 4 -11.95 13.50 12.05
N LYS A 5 -11.28 14.33 12.86
CA LYS A 5 -9.81 14.50 12.84
C LYS A 5 -9.09 13.20 13.19
N GLU A 6 -9.52 12.51 14.24
CA GLU A 6 -8.94 11.22 14.65
C GLU A 6 -9.19 10.13 13.62
N ARG A 7 -10.40 10.06 13.05
CA ARG A 7 -10.74 9.12 11.98
C ARG A 7 -9.86 9.33 10.74
N LYS A 8 -9.60 10.58 10.35
CA LYS A 8 -8.69 10.92 9.24
C LYS A 8 -7.26 10.48 9.53
N LEU A 9 -6.76 10.74 10.74
CA LEU A 9 -5.43 10.31 11.18
C LEU A 9 -5.29 8.78 11.17
N GLU A 10 -6.29 8.07 11.68
CA GLU A 10 -6.32 6.61 11.69
C GLU A 10 -6.31 6.04 10.27
N ARG A 11 -7.15 6.56 9.37
CA ARG A 11 -7.17 6.17 7.95
C ARG A 11 -5.80 6.38 7.30
N ARG A 12 -5.12 7.51 7.59
CA ARG A 12 -3.76 7.80 7.10
C ARG A 12 -2.74 6.79 7.64
N ARG A 13 -2.78 6.47 8.94
CA ARG A 13 -1.89 5.47 9.56
C ARG A 13 -2.11 4.07 8.98
N ARG A 14 -3.36 3.64 8.83
CA ARG A 14 -3.73 2.36 8.22
C ARG A 14 -3.24 2.28 6.77
N ARG A 15 -3.42 3.35 5.98
CA ARG A 15 -2.92 3.43 4.59
C ARG A 15 -1.39 3.27 4.54
N LYS A 16 -0.66 4.00 5.38
CA LYS A 16 0.82 3.88 5.48
C LYS A 16 1.26 2.46 5.86
N LYS A 17 0.62 1.84 6.86
CA LYS A 17 0.93 0.47 7.29
C LYS A 17 0.68 -0.53 6.16
N LYS A 18 -0.43 -0.39 5.43
CA LYS A 18 -0.77 -1.24 4.28
C LYS A 18 0.25 -1.09 3.14
N LEU A 19 0.63 0.14 2.78
CA LEU A 19 1.64 0.37 1.74
C LEU A 19 3.00 -0.24 2.12
N ARG A 20 3.44 -0.08 3.37
CA ARG A 20 4.68 -0.69 3.85
C ARG A 20 4.64 -2.22 3.74
N TYR A 21 3.54 -2.84 4.14
CA TYR A 21 3.36 -4.29 4.01
C TYR A 21 3.41 -4.76 2.55
N LEU A 22 2.72 -4.06 1.65
CA LEU A 22 2.70 -4.42 0.23
C LEU A 22 4.08 -4.27 -0.43
N ARG A 23 4.84 -3.22 -0.08
CA ARG A 23 6.21 -3.02 -0.56
C ARG A 23 7.15 -4.13 -0.08
N ALA A 24 7.12 -4.44 1.21
CA ALA A 24 7.93 -5.53 1.76
C ALA A 24 7.58 -6.89 1.14
N ARG A 25 6.31 -7.11 0.75
CA ARG A 25 5.91 -8.33 0.03
C ARG A 25 6.42 -8.30 -1.41
N LEU A 26 6.33 -7.16 -2.10
CA LEU A 26 6.84 -6.97 -3.46
C LEU A 26 8.34 -7.27 -3.55
N GLU A 27 9.13 -6.81 -2.58
CA GLU A 27 10.59 -7.06 -2.50
C GLU A 27 10.95 -8.55 -2.32
N ARG A 28 10.04 -9.34 -1.74
CA ARG A 28 10.28 -10.77 -1.44
C ARG A 28 9.68 -11.70 -2.50
N THR A 29 8.67 -11.23 -3.24
CA THR A 29 7.98 -12.03 -4.26
C THR A 29 8.87 -12.18 -5.50
N THR A 30 9.12 -13.42 -5.89
CA THR A 30 9.82 -13.80 -7.12
C THR A 30 8.87 -14.16 -8.27
N ASP A 31 7.59 -14.42 -7.97
CA ASP A 31 6.56 -14.69 -8.97
C ASP A 31 6.14 -13.41 -9.71
N PRO A 32 6.31 -13.34 -11.05
CA PRO A 32 5.92 -12.19 -11.85
C PRO A 32 4.42 -11.85 -11.76
N GLU A 33 3.55 -12.85 -11.63
CA GLU A 33 2.09 -12.63 -11.59
C GLU A 33 1.65 -12.08 -10.24
N GLU A 34 2.16 -12.64 -9.13
CA GLU A 34 1.98 -12.05 -7.81
C GLU A 34 2.58 -10.64 -7.73
N ARG A 35 3.73 -10.40 -8.35
CA ARG A 35 4.36 -9.07 -8.42
C ARG A 35 3.43 -8.04 -9.07
N LYS A 36 2.86 -8.33 -10.24
CA LYS A 36 1.86 -7.47 -10.91
C LYS A 36 0.66 -7.17 -10.02
N ARG A 37 0.09 -8.20 -9.38
CA ARG A 37 -1.05 -8.05 -8.45
C ARG A 37 -0.73 -7.15 -7.27
N LEU A 38 0.49 -7.24 -6.72
CA LEU A 38 0.95 -6.38 -5.63
C LEU A 38 1.11 -4.93 -6.08
N ILE A 39 1.68 -4.69 -7.27
CA ILE A 39 1.80 -3.37 -7.88
C ILE A 39 0.42 -2.72 -8.08
N GLU A 40 -0.54 -3.45 -8.66
CA GLU A 40 -1.91 -2.97 -8.81
C GLU A 40 -2.55 -2.63 -7.45
N LYS A 41 -2.33 -3.49 -6.44
CA LYS A 41 -2.88 -3.28 -5.09
C LYS A 41 -2.26 -2.06 -4.42
N ILE A 42 -0.99 -1.77 -4.67
CA ILE A 42 -0.31 -0.54 -4.21
C ILE A 42 -0.96 0.68 -4.89
N ARG A 43 -1.15 0.66 -6.21
CA ARG A 43 -1.81 1.74 -6.98
C ARG A 43 -3.25 1.99 -6.54
N ARG A 44 -4.03 0.95 -6.27
CA ARG A 44 -5.40 1.08 -5.73
C ARG A 44 -5.44 1.75 -4.35
N VAL A 45 -4.44 1.48 -3.49
CA VAL A 45 -4.35 2.08 -2.15
C VAL A 45 -3.84 3.52 -2.20
N SER A 46 -2.92 3.81 -3.12
CA SER A 46 -2.35 5.12 -3.35
C SER A 46 -1.98 5.26 -4.82
N PRO A 47 -2.79 5.98 -5.62
CA PRO A 47 -2.56 6.13 -7.06
C PRO A 47 -1.17 6.72 -7.39
N TRP A 48 -0.67 7.58 -6.50
CA TRP A 48 0.59 8.31 -6.63
C TRP A 48 1.77 7.63 -5.93
N ALA A 49 1.62 6.38 -5.49
CA ALA A 49 2.73 5.70 -4.84
C ALA A 49 3.84 5.41 -5.88
N PRO A 50 5.11 5.75 -5.60
CA PRO A 50 6.21 5.24 -6.41
C PRO A 50 6.24 3.73 -6.20
N VAL A 51 6.09 3.01 -7.31
CA VAL A 51 6.22 1.56 -7.38
C VAL A 51 7.42 1.31 -8.30
N PRO A 52 8.42 0.51 -7.89
CA PRO A 52 9.52 0.16 -8.78
C PRO A 52 8.96 -0.69 -9.92
N GLU A 53 8.90 -0.09 -11.10
CA GLU A 53 8.78 -0.81 -12.36
C GLU A 53 10.19 -1.29 -12.69
N GLU A 54 10.41 -2.61 -12.64
CA GLU A 54 11.56 -3.23 -13.31
C GLU A 54 11.30 -3.25 -14.82
#